data_AF-A0A0F9MHW6-F1
#
_entry.id   AF-A0A0F9MHW6-F1
#
_cell.length_a   1.000
_cell.length_b   1.000
_cell.length_c   1.000
_cell.angle_alpha   90.00
_cell.angle_beta   90.00
_cell.angle_gamma   90.00
#
_symmetry.space_group_name_H-M   'P 1'
#
loop_
_entity.id
_entity.type
_entity.pdbx_description
1 polymer ?
#
loop_
_entity_poly.entity_id
_entity_poly.type
_entity_poly.pdbx_seq_one_letter_code
_entity_poly.pdbx_strand_id
1 'polypeptide(L)'
;MANQLTRYATVATVDTAGEGFLVLPTVTIPADLQAGSLGFSGANQTWAWQFVLPFRITFSKIVTEVTVGGAAGKFYGVGIYDKDKNLIIETGQIDAEAVAIVSTSVTATTLEPGVYYSAQTADDAATQFLVMTLSAMGIYDTLNKNANRGGLATAGSAGVLPAALGTITASTSRRALLIVLES
;
A
#
# COMPACT_ATOMS: atom_id res chain seq x y z
N MET A 1 44.64 11.63 20.44
CA MET A 1 43.66 12.10 19.44
C MET A 1 43.03 10.87 18.80
N ALA A 2 41.78 10.57 19.12
CA ALA A 2 41.12 9.33 18.68
C ALA A 2 40.47 9.53 17.30
N ASN A 3 40.81 8.63 16.38
CA ASN A 3 40.47 8.62 14.97
C ASN A 3 38.99 8.24 14.77
N GLN A 4 38.14 9.19 14.40
CA GLN A 4 36.72 8.93 14.11
C GLN A 4 36.62 8.42 12.67
N LEU A 5 36.65 7.09 12.51
CA LEU A 5 36.33 6.42 11.25
C LEU A 5 34.86 6.67 10.91
N THR A 6 34.60 7.68 10.07
CA THR A 6 33.33 7.86 9.37
C THR A 6 33.11 6.66 8.46
N ARG A 7 32.44 5.62 8.97
CA ARG A 7 31.96 4.53 8.13
C ARG A 7 30.83 5.09 7.27
N TYR A 8 31.14 5.42 6.03
CA TYR A 8 30.12 5.60 5.00
C TYR A 8 29.37 4.27 4.90
N ALA A 9 28.17 4.22 5.46
CA ALA A 9 27.24 3.14 5.15
C ALA A 9 26.89 3.33 3.67
N THR A 10 27.54 2.59 2.79
CA THR A 10 27.13 2.50 1.40
C THR A 10 25.71 1.95 1.41
N VAL A 11 24.73 2.81 1.10
CA VAL A 11 23.35 2.38 0.90
C VAL A 11 23.38 1.42 -0.28
N ALA A 12 23.00 0.17 -0.06
CA ALA A 12 22.85 -0.78 -1.15
C ALA A 12 21.84 -0.21 -2.13
N THR A 13 22.34 0.21 -3.29
CA THR A 13 21.51 0.70 -4.39
C THR A 13 21.29 -0.51 -5.28
N VAL A 14 20.08 -1.04 -5.28
CA VAL A 14 19.72 -2.12 -6.20
C VAL A 14 19.04 -1.42 -7.39
N ASP A 15 19.79 -1.24 -8.47
CA ASP A 15 19.21 -0.76 -9.72
C ASP A 15 18.64 -1.96 -10.46
N THR A 16 17.32 -2.06 -10.45
CA THR A 16 16.60 -3.17 -11.08
C THR A 16 15.59 -2.63 -12.08
N ALA A 17 15.94 -1.59 -12.83
CA ALA A 17 15.06 -1.04 -13.86
C ALA A 17 14.53 -2.17 -14.78
N GLY A 18 13.23 -2.46 -14.73
CA GLY A 18 12.59 -3.55 -15.48
C GLY A 18 12.66 -4.95 -14.84
N GLU A 19 13.31 -5.12 -13.68
CA GLU A 19 13.46 -6.41 -13.00
C GLU A 19 13.08 -6.33 -11.50
N GLY A 20 12.30 -7.26 -10.99
CA GLY A 20 12.02 -7.39 -9.55
C GLY A 20 10.74 -6.70 -9.08
N PHE A 21 10.39 -6.95 -7.82
CA PHE A 21 9.14 -6.49 -7.24
C PHE A 21 9.21 -6.29 -5.73
N LEU A 22 8.27 -5.49 -5.21
CA LEU A 22 8.01 -5.29 -3.79
C LEU A 22 6.57 -5.68 -3.47
N VAL A 23 6.34 -6.34 -2.32
CA VAL A 23 4.99 -6.75 -1.91
C VAL A 23 4.55 -5.96 -0.68
N LEU A 24 3.77 -4.90 -0.88
CA LEU A 24 3.28 -4.01 0.17
C LEU A 24 2.08 -4.59 0.95
N PRO A 25 1.87 -4.14 2.21
CA PRO A 25 2.69 -3.20 3.00
C PRO A 25 4.00 -3.79 3.53
N THR A 26 4.28 -5.06 3.26
CA THR A 26 5.60 -5.63 3.58
C THR A 26 6.66 -5.23 2.56
N VAL A 27 7.90 -5.66 2.79
CA VAL A 27 8.98 -5.56 1.79
C VAL A 27 9.46 -6.93 1.34
N THR A 28 8.74 -7.98 1.73
CA THR A 28 9.02 -9.40 1.49
C THR A 28 7.73 -10.11 1.12
N ILE A 29 7.82 -11.29 0.50
CA ILE A 29 6.64 -12.12 0.23
C ILE A 29 6.01 -12.54 1.56
N PRO A 30 4.71 -12.27 1.80
CA PRO A 30 4.02 -12.72 3.00
C PRO A 30 3.88 -14.24 3.02
N ALA A 31 4.03 -14.83 4.20
CA ALA A 31 3.86 -16.27 4.39
C ALA A 31 2.38 -16.71 4.26
N ASP A 32 1.45 -15.81 4.59
CA ASP A 32 0.01 -16.09 4.59
C ASP A 32 -0.76 -15.04 3.77
N LEU A 33 -1.55 -15.51 2.79
CA LEU A 33 -2.45 -14.71 1.97
C LEU A 33 -3.90 -15.15 2.21
N GLN A 34 -4.85 -14.22 2.05
CA GLN A 34 -6.29 -14.56 2.08
C GLN A 34 -6.99 -13.87 0.91
N ALA A 35 -7.61 -14.69 0.07
CA ALA A 35 -8.55 -14.23 -0.95
C ALA A 35 -9.94 -13.97 -0.33
N GLY A 36 -10.77 -13.19 -1.00
CA GLY A 36 -12.15 -12.94 -0.57
C GLY A 36 -12.21 -12.17 0.75
N SER A 37 -11.34 -11.18 0.93
CA SER A 37 -11.37 -10.32 2.11
C SER A 37 -11.60 -8.86 1.75
N LEU A 38 -12.27 -8.17 2.66
CA LEU A 38 -12.52 -6.75 2.53
C LEU A 38 -11.26 -5.95 2.89
N GLY A 39 -10.75 -5.20 1.91
CA GLY A 39 -9.73 -4.18 2.14
C GLY A 39 -10.29 -2.90 2.80
N PHE A 40 -11.62 -2.75 2.88
CA PHE A 40 -12.28 -1.51 3.33
C PHE A 40 -13.57 -1.82 4.10
N SER A 41 -14.16 -0.82 4.76
CA SER A 41 -15.40 -0.98 5.55
C SER A 41 -16.62 -0.26 4.98
N GLY A 42 -16.47 0.40 3.85
CA GLY A 42 -17.50 1.15 3.15
C GLY A 42 -16.96 1.76 1.86
N ALA A 43 -17.87 2.29 1.05
CA ALA A 43 -17.49 3.04 -0.15
C ALA A 43 -16.77 4.34 0.22
N ASN A 44 -15.81 4.74 -0.63
CA ASN A 44 -15.07 5.98 -0.56
C ASN A 44 -14.24 6.16 0.73
N GLN A 45 -13.82 5.05 1.33
CA GLN A 45 -12.92 5.04 2.48
C GLN A 45 -11.49 4.76 2.05
N THR A 46 -10.56 5.59 2.52
CA THR A 46 -9.13 5.31 2.36
C THR A 46 -8.61 4.59 3.58
N TRP A 47 -7.97 3.46 3.34
CA TRP A 47 -7.25 2.70 4.36
C TRP A 47 -5.77 2.74 4.05
N ALA A 48 -4.95 3.03 5.06
CA ALA A 48 -3.52 3.19 4.90
C ALA A 48 -2.73 2.43 5.96
N TRP A 49 -1.55 1.94 5.59
CA TRP A 49 -0.61 1.24 6.46
C TRP A 49 0.81 1.72 6.22
N GLN A 50 1.49 2.07 7.31
CA GLN A 50 2.88 2.47 7.30
C GLN A 50 3.78 1.27 7.03
N PHE A 51 4.80 1.48 6.21
CA PHE A 51 5.90 0.57 6.01
C PHE A 51 7.24 1.31 5.98
N VAL A 52 8.33 0.55 6.13
CA VAL A 52 9.69 1.06 6.03
C VAL A 52 10.33 0.43 4.80
N LEU A 53 10.77 1.28 3.88
CA LEU A 53 11.52 0.89 2.69
C LEU A 53 13.03 0.94 3.03
N PRO A 54 13.77 -0.19 3.00
CA PRO A 54 15.16 -0.21 3.43
C PRO A 54 16.18 0.10 2.31
N PHE A 55 15.77 0.15 1.06
CA PHE A 55 16.62 0.37 -0.11
C PHE A 55 15.96 1.32 -1.12
N ARG A 56 16.77 1.94 -1.97
CA ARG A 56 16.28 2.77 -3.08
C ARG A 56 15.70 1.88 -4.17
N ILE A 57 14.54 2.25 -4.73
CA ILE A 57 13.89 1.50 -5.80
C ILE A 57 13.01 2.43 -6.65
N THR A 58 12.94 2.17 -7.95
CA THR A 58 12.07 2.86 -8.90
C THR A 58 10.94 1.93 -9.29
N PHE A 59 9.71 2.42 -9.28
CA PHE A 59 8.53 1.65 -9.69
C PHE A 59 7.82 2.34 -10.84
N SER A 60 7.32 1.54 -11.78
CA SER A 60 6.56 2.02 -12.94
C SER A 60 5.22 1.32 -13.10
N LYS A 61 4.94 0.31 -12.25
CA LYS A 61 3.77 -0.55 -12.40
C LYS A 61 3.30 -1.07 -11.05
N ILE A 62 1.98 -1.16 -10.92
CA ILE A 62 1.29 -1.68 -9.75
C ILE A 62 0.40 -2.85 -10.18
N VAL A 63 0.45 -3.95 -9.43
CA VAL A 63 -0.37 -5.14 -9.65
C VAL A 63 -1.15 -5.46 -8.38
N THR A 64 -2.44 -5.71 -8.55
CA THR A 64 -3.41 -6.03 -7.49
C THR A 64 -4.36 -7.11 -7.99
N GLU A 65 -5.08 -7.78 -7.09
CA GLU A 65 -6.07 -8.79 -7.48
C GLU A 65 -7.43 -8.51 -6.83
N VAL A 66 -8.45 -8.37 -7.68
CA VAL A 66 -9.86 -8.37 -7.29
C VAL A 66 -10.30 -9.83 -7.22
N THR A 67 -10.76 -10.25 -6.05
CA THR A 67 -11.23 -11.62 -5.78
C THR A 67 -12.75 -11.74 -5.75
N VAL A 68 -13.45 -10.62 -5.54
CA VAL A 68 -14.90 -10.48 -5.73
C VAL A 68 -15.15 -9.11 -6.35
N GLY A 69 -15.77 -9.09 -7.52
CA GLY A 69 -16.09 -7.86 -8.24
C GLY A 69 -17.23 -7.07 -7.59
N GLY A 70 -17.19 -5.76 -7.77
CA GLY A 70 -18.27 -4.84 -7.41
C GLY A 70 -19.37 -4.78 -8.48
N ALA A 71 -20.33 -3.87 -8.27
CA ALA A 71 -21.32 -3.56 -9.29
C ALA A 71 -20.70 -2.84 -10.51
N ALA A 72 -21.43 -2.80 -11.64
CA ALA A 72 -21.00 -2.06 -12.82
C ALA A 72 -20.72 -0.58 -12.51
N GLY A 73 -19.62 -0.06 -13.07
CA GLY A 73 -19.18 1.33 -12.84
C GLY A 73 -18.56 1.58 -11.47
N LYS A 74 -18.10 0.53 -10.78
CA LYS A 74 -17.36 0.64 -9.52
C LYS A 74 -15.87 0.59 -9.74
N PHE A 75 -15.17 1.39 -8.95
CA PHE A 75 -13.74 1.60 -9.08
C PHE A 75 -13.03 1.41 -7.75
N TYR A 76 -11.75 1.05 -7.83
CA TYR A 76 -10.82 1.09 -6.72
C TYR A 76 -9.54 1.78 -7.13
N GLY A 77 -8.72 2.13 -6.15
CA GLY A 77 -7.40 2.67 -6.38
C GLY A 77 -6.46 2.32 -5.25
N VAL A 78 -5.18 2.27 -5.59
CA VAL A 78 -4.09 2.03 -4.65
C VAL A 78 -2.99 3.05 -4.88
N GLY A 79 -2.18 3.30 -3.85
CA GLY A 79 -1.17 4.33 -3.92
C GLY A 79 -0.20 4.33 -2.76
N ILE A 80 0.79 5.21 -2.87
CA ILE A 80 1.87 5.36 -1.91
C ILE A 80 1.96 6.82 -1.49
N TYR A 81 2.05 7.04 -0.17
CA TYR A 81 2.25 8.34 0.43
C TYR A 81 3.61 8.44 1.11
N ASP A 82 4.16 9.65 1.17
CA ASP A 82 5.41 9.94 1.88
C ASP A 82 5.23 9.91 3.41
N LYS A 83 6.34 10.10 4.12
CA LYS A 83 6.35 10.20 5.60
C LYS A 83 5.47 11.34 6.14
N ASP A 84 5.24 12.38 5.33
CA ASP A 84 4.45 13.56 5.66
C ASP A 84 2.98 13.39 5.22
N LYS A 85 2.64 12.19 4.72
CA LYS A 85 1.31 11.75 4.28
C LYS A 85 0.78 12.46 3.03
N ASN A 86 1.66 12.90 2.14
CA ASN A 86 1.31 13.41 0.81
C ASN A 86 1.39 12.29 -0.23
N LEU A 87 0.44 12.28 -1.16
CA LEU A 87 0.39 11.27 -2.22
C LEU A 87 1.57 11.43 -3.17
N ILE A 88 2.30 10.33 -3.43
CA ILE A 88 3.45 10.31 -4.35
C ILE A 88 3.09 9.53 -5.61
N ILE A 89 2.47 8.36 -5.44
CA ILE A 89 2.15 7.43 -6.53
C ILE A 89 0.70 7.00 -6.36
N GLU A 90 -0.07 6.99 -7.44
CA GLU A 90 -1.42 6.44 -7.47
C GLU A 90 -1.69 5.73 -8.79
N THR A 91 -2.62 4.78 -8.76
CA THR A 91 -3.13 4.11 -9.95
C THR A 91 -4.20 4.90 -10.70
N GLY A 92 -4.76 5.94 -10.08
CA GLY A 92 -6.04 6.50 -10.50
C GLY A 92 -7.18 5.47 -10.32
N GLN A 93 -8.25 5.61 -11.10
CA GLN A 93 -9.41 4.74 -11.07
C GLN A 93 -9.15 3.44 -11.82
N ILE A 94 -9.22 2.32 -11.11
CA ILE A 94 -9.17 0.97 -11.69
C ILE A 94 -10.57 0.36 -11.62
N ASP A 95 -11.00 -0.27 -12.71
CA ASP A 95 -12.25 -1.03 -12.76
C ASP A 95 -12.28 -2.15 -11.71
N ALA A 96 -13.36 -2.21 -10.92
CA ALA A 96 -13.56 -3.18 -9.86
C ALA A 96 -14.65 -4.22 -10.19
N GLU A 97 -15.24 -4.21 -11.40
CA GLU A 97 -16.43 -5.00 -11.75
C GLU A 97 -16.15 -6.50 -11.84
N ALA A 98 -14.96 -6.87 -12.31
CA ALA A 98 -14.61 -8.27 -12.57
C ALA A 98 -13.53 -8.80 -11.62
N VAL A 99 -13.62 -10.10 -11.31
CA VAL A 99 -12.54 -10.85 -10.67
C VAL A 99 -11.37 -10.95 -11.65
N ALA A 100 -10.25 -10.32 -11.30
CA ALA A 100 -9.08 -10.24 -12.16
C ALA A 100 -7.82 -9.89 -11.37
N ILE A 101 -6.68 -10.36 -11.87
CA ILE A 101 -5.39 -9.74 -11.58
C ILE A 101 -5.29 -8.53 -12.50
N VAL A 102 -5.19 -7.34 -11.90
CA VAL A 102 -5.14 -6.08 -12.62
C VAL A 102 -3.76 -5.49 -12.50
N SER A 103 -3.25 -5.02 -13.63
CA SER A 103 -1.98 -4.31 -13.68
C SER A 103 -2.19 -2.91 -14.25
N THR A 104 -1.63 -1.92 -13.56
CA THR A 104 -1.74 -0.50 -13.93
C THR A 104 -0.36 0.12 -14.00
N SER A 105 -0.04 0.75 -15.13
CA SER A 105 1.17 1.57 -15.26
C SER A 105 1.00 2.89 -14.51
N VAL A 106 2.05 3.33 -13.83
CA VAL A 106 2.11 4.61 -13.10
C VAL A 106 3.32 5.41 -13.56
N THR A 107 3.33 6.70 -13.25
CA THR A 107 4.51 7.54 -13.50
C THR A 107 5.72 6.95 -12.76
N ALA A 108 6.79 6.67 -13.51
CA ALA A 108 8.02 6.11 -12.94
C ALA A 108 8.55 6.99 -11.81
N THR A 109 8.58 6.45 -10.60
CA THR A 109 8.92 7.20 -9.38
C THR A 109 9.96 6.45 -8.57
N THR A 110 11.07 7.13 -8.26
CA THR A 110 12.11 6.60 -7.39
C THR A 110 11.83 6.94 -5.94
N LEU A 111 11.75 5.92 -5.09
CA LEU A 111 11.67 6.06 -3.64
C LEU A 111 13.05 5.81 -3.02
N GLU A 112 13.42 6.67 -2.08
CA GLU A 112 14.63 6.50 -1.27
C GLU A 112 14.32 5.64 -0.03
N PRO A 113 15.33 5.07 0.66
CA PRO A 113 15.09 4.41 1.93
C PRO A 113 14.39 5.34 2.93
N GLY A 114 13.29 4.89 3.53
CA GLY A 114 12.45 5.77 4.34
C GLY A 114 11.15 5.15 4.83
N VAL A 115 10.34 5.99 5.46
CA VAL A 115 9.00 5.64 5.94
C VAL A 115 7.98 6.11 4.92
N TYR A 116 7.05 5.21 4.56
CA TYR A 116 6.00 5.44 3.58
C TYR A 116 4.69 4.84 4.07
N TYR A 117 3.60 5.13 3.36
CA TYR A 117 2.32 4.49 3.58
C TYR A 117 1.78 3.90 2.28
N SER A 118 1.38 2.64 2.32
CA SER A 118 0.56 2.04 1.27
C SER A 118 -0.90 2.32 1.58
N ALA A 119 -1.67 2.74 0.59
CA ALA A 119 -3.08 3.04 0.77
C ALA A 119 -3.95 2.43 -0.32
N GLN A 120 -5.21 2.22 0.01
CA GLN A 120 -6.24 1.71 -0.88
C GLN A 120 -7.58 2.39 -0.62
N THR A 121 -8.40 2.49 -1.66
CA THR A 121 -9.78 3.00 -1.59
C THR A 121 -10.65 2.28 -2.62
N ALA A 122 -11.96 2.22 -2.40
CA ALA A 122 -12.93 1.68 -3.35
C ALA A 122 -14.27 2.40 -3.27
N ASP A 123 -14.96 2.53 -4.40
CA ASP A 123 -16.31 3.10 -4.51
C ASP A 123 -17.44 2.09 -4.18
N ASP A 124 -17.06 0.88 -3.80
CA ASP A 124 -18.00 -0.18 -3.47
C ASP A 124 -17.57 -0.90 -2.22
N ALA A 125 -18.54 -1.13 -1.33
CA ALA A 125 -18.32 -1.83 -0.08
C ALA A 125 -18.31 -3.36 -0.24
N ALA A 126 -18.79 -3.87 -1.38
CA ALA A 126 -18.89 -5.32 -1.64
C ALA A 126 -17.66 -5.90 -2.35
N THR A 127 -16.90 -5.09 -3.06
CA THR A 127 -15.66 -5.50 -3.75
C THR A 127 -14.67 -6.11 -2.75
N GLN A 128 -14.01 -7.21 -3.10
CA GLN A 128 -13.02 -7.88 -2.24
C GLN A 128 -11.74 -8.17 -3.00
N PHE A 129 -10.63 -8.21 -2.27
CA PHE A 129 -9.30 -8.29 -2.85
C PHE A 129 -8.51 -9.44 -2.27
N LEU A 130 -7.43 -9.79 -2.95
CA LEU A 130 -6.34 -10.52 -2.34
C LEU A 130 -5.67 -9.60 -1.31
N VAL A 131 -5.69 -10.01 -0.05
CA VAL A 131 -5.09 -9.25 1.05
C VAL A 131 -4.02 -10.07 1.74
N MET A 132 -3.15 -9.36 2.45
CA MET A 132 -2.24 -10.00 3.38
C MET A 132 -3.01 -10.57 4.57
N THR A 133 -2.80 -11.86 4.87
CA THR A 133 -3.25 -12.42 6.13
C THR A 133 -2.22 -12.13 7.19
N LEU A 134 -2.65 -11.46 8.25
CA LEU A 134 -1.85 -11.37 9.45
C LEU A 134 -2.44 -12.38 10.41
N SER A 135 -1.72 -13.48 10.60
CA SER A 135 -2.11 -14.61 11.45
C SER A 135 -2.39 -14.20 12.91
N ALA A 136 -2.07 -12.96 13.30
CA ALA A 136 -2.69 -12.29 14.43
C ALA A 136 -3.09 -10.85 14.06
N MET A 137 -4.39 -10.52 14.12
CA MET A 137 -4.89 -9.14 14.12
C MET A 137 -4.16 -8.26 15.15
N GLY A 138 -3.61 -8.87 16.20
CA GLY A 138 -2.81 -8.23 17.24
C GLY A 138 -1.52 -7.55 16.77
N ILE A 139 -1.01 -7.83 15.57
CA ILE A 139 0.15 -7.08 15.06
C ILE A 139 -0.23 -5.63 14.75
N TYR A 140 -1.42 -5.36 14.22
CA TYR A 140 -1.88 -3.99 14.02
C TYR A 140 -2.20 -3.30 15.35
N ASP A 141 -2.70 -4.03 16.36
CA ASP A 141 -2.82 -3.51 17.72
C ASP A 141 -1.46 -3.09 18.27
N THR A 142 -0.44 -3.94 18.07
CA THR A 142 0.93 -3.68 18.51
C THR A 142 1.55 -2.50 17.77
N LEU A 143 1.36 -2.42 16.45
CA LEU A 143 1.83 -1.31 15.62
C LEU A 143 1.17 0.01 15.99
N ASN A 144 -0.14 -0.03 16.27
CA ASN A 144 -0.93 1.15 16.62
C ASN A 144 -0.79 1.59 18.08
N LYS A 145 -0.26 0.74 18.96
CA LYS A 145 -0.18 0.99 20.41
C LYS A 145 0.45 2.33 20.80
N ASN A 146 1.50 2.74 20.08
CA ASN A 146 2.26 3.97 20.40
C ASN A 146 2.09 5.09 19.37
N ALA A 147 1.56 4.78 18.19
CA ALA A 147 1.30 5.72 17.12
C ALA A 147 0.37 5.06 16.11
N ASN A 148 -0.62 5.77 15.57
CA ASN A 148 -1.52 5.23 14.56
C ASN A 148 -0.77 5.03 13.24
N ARG A 149 -0.30 3.81 13.01
CA ARG A 149 0.49 3.38 11.85
C ARG A 149 -0.36 2.68 10.79
N GLY A 150 -1.56 2.24 11.12
CA GLY A 150 -2.50 1.68 10.16
C GLY A 150 -3.95 1.91 10.54
N GLY A 151 -4.79 2.23 9.56
CA GLY A 151 -6.21 2.40 9.78
C GLY A 151 -6.90 3.31 8.76
N LEU A 152 -8.01 3.91 9.19
CA LEU A 152 -8.84 4.77 8.36
C LEU A 152 -8.23 6.17 8.26
N ALA A 153 -8.14 6.70 7.04
CA ALA A 153 -7.59 8.02 6.73
C ALA A 153 -8.67 8.94 6.12
N THR A 154 -8.25 10.12 5.64
CA THR A 154 -9.10 11.01 4.83
C THR A 154 -9.78 10.22 3.71
N ALA A 155 -11.09 10.45 3.52
CA ALA A 155 -11.87 9.75 2.50
C ALA A 155 -11.33 10.05 1.08
N GLY A 156 -11.32 9.01 0.25
CA GLY A 156 -11.15 9.15 -1.20
C GLY A 156 -12.50 9.41 -1.89
N SER A 157 -12.53 9.31 -3.21
CA SER A 157 -13.77 9.42 -3.97
C SER A 157 -13.70 8.62 -5.26
N ALA A 158 -14.69 7.75 -5.49
CA ALA A 158 -14.84 6.96 -6.71
C ALA A 158 -13.56 6.18 -7.10
N GLY A 159 -12.89 5.53 -6.15
CA GLY A 159 -11.61 4.86 -6.40
C GLY A 159 -10.38 5.77 -6.48
N VAL A 160 -10.55 7.10 -6.39
CA VAL A 160 -9.45 8.07 -6.33
C VAL A 160 -9.02 8.30 -4.89
N LEU A 161 -7.71 8.28 -4.66
CA LEU A 161 -7.10 8.53 -3.36
C LEU A 161 -7.03 10.04 -3.05
N PRO A 162 -7.15 10.45 -1.77
CA PRO A 162 -7.02 11.86 -1.42
C PRO A 162 -5.57 12.34 -1.59
N ALA A 163 -5.37 13.63 -1.88
CA ALA A 163 -4.03 14.21 -1.99
C ALA A 163 -3.18 14.07 -0.69
N ALA A 164 -3.86 14.00 0.48
CA ALA A 164 -3.22 13.76 1.77
C ALA A 164 -4.05 12.82 2.65
N LEU A 165 -3.39 11.93 3.41
CA LEU A 165 -4.09 10.99 4.32
C LEU A 165 -4.68 11.65 5.55
N GLY A 166 -4.22 12.85 5.92
CA GLY A 166 -4.64 13.52 7.14
C GLY A 166 -4.35 12.71 8.42
N THR A 167 -5.31 12.72 9.36
CA THR A 167 -5.22 11.94 10.59
C THR A 167 -5.62 10.49 10.32
N ILE A 168 -4.76 9.54 10.69
CA ILE A 168 -5.07 8.12 10.63
C ILE A 168 -5.72 7.73 11.96
N THR A 169 -6.94 7.22 11.90
CA THR A 169 -7.63 6.60 13.04
C THR A 169 -7.27 5.12 13.07
N ALA A 170 -6.61 4.68 14.13
CA ALA A 170 -6.19 3.28 14.29
C ALA A 170 -7.36 2.32 14.13
N SER A 171 -7.13 1.24 13.39
CA SER A 171 -8.07 0.14 13.27
C SER A 171 -7.33 -1.16 13.04
N THR A 172 -7.91 -2.24 13.55
CA THR A 172 -7.36 -3.60 13.45
C THR A 172 -8.25 -4.54 12.68
N SER A 173 -9.46 -4.11 12.31
CA SER A 173 -10.47 -4.93 11.66
C SER A 173 -10.32 -5.02 10.14
N ARG A 174 -9.33 -4.32 9.55
CA ARG A 174 -9.10 -4.30 8.11
C ARG A 174 -7.67 -4.68 7.76
N ARG A 175 -7.55 -5.22 6.55
CA ARG A 175 -6.33 -5.80 6.03
C ARG A 175 -5.85 -4.97 4.85
N ALA A 176 -4.54 -4.84 4.76
CA ALA A 176 -3.93 -4.22 3.60
C ALA A 176 -4.06 -5.14 2.39
N LEU A 177 -4.40 -4.56 1.24
CA LEU A 177 -4.33 -5.24 -0.05
C LEU A 177 -2.91 -5.75 -0.27
N LEU A 178 -2.83 -6.90 -0.93
CA LEU A 178 -1.57 -7.32 -1.52
C LEU A 178 -1.32 -6.43 -2.74
N ILE A 179 -0.32 -5.57 -2.65
CA ILE A 179 0.08 -4.69 -3.75
C ILE A 179 1.48 -5.09 -4.17
N VAL A 180 1.63 -5.53 -5.41
CA VAL A 180 2.92 -5.82 -6.01
C VAL A 180 3.36 -4.61 -6.82
N LEU A 181 4.49 -4.01 -6.44
CA LEU A 181 5.11 -2.95 -7.20
C LEU A 181 6.21 -3.55 -8.08
N GLU A 182 6.21 -3.24 -9.36
CA GLU A 182 7.23 -3.69 -10.32
C GLU A 182 8.00 -2.48 -10.87
N SER A 183 9.30 -2.67 -11.12
CA SER A 183 10.20 -1.67 -11.70
C SER A 183 10.12 -1.59 -13.21
#